data_AF-A0A4U0H7X1-F1
#
_entry.id   AF-A0A4U0H7X1-F1
#
_cell.length_a   1.000
_cell.length_b   1.000
_cell.length_c   1.000
_cell.angle_alpha   90.00
_cell.angle_beta   90.00
_cell.angle_gamma   90.00
#
_symmetry.space_group_name_H-M   'P 1'
#
loop_
_entity.id
_entity.type
_entity.pdbx_description
1 polymer ?
#
loop_
_entity_poly.entity_id
_entity_poly.type
_entity_poly.pdbx_seq_one_letter_code
_entity_poly.pdbx_strand_id
1 'polypeptide(L)'
;MNKRIIAYFYLLSFFVGIFLLFYPFAKEVYNKKCIIEKYGFGFNERRTALGLYPIPSDWSIEQLDSCIIWKNPVGKLGHRWKNIAFKECDILNELDLFSFGYDSIAGKYSKIIEVETLYDESAQLKNVIYNLQIGDESIIISKTEADSLLRTLK
;
A
#
# COMPACT_ATOMS: atom_id res chain seq x y z
N MET A 1 16.98 -12.47 -52.55
CA MET A 1 16.49 -11.73 -51.37
C MET A 1 17.07 -10.32 -51.40
N ASN A 2 16.24 -9.28 -51.32
CA ASN A 2 16.67 -7.89 -51.54
C ASN A 2 17.45 -7.36 -50.32
N LYS A 3 18.69 -6.86 -50.53
CA LYS A 3 19.57 -6.36 -49.45
C LYS A 3 18.91 -5.30 -48.56
N ARG A 4 17.97 -4.53 -49.11
CA ARG A 4 17.19 -3.54 -48.36
C ARG A 4 16.23 -4.16 -47.37
N ILE A 5 15.59 -5.28 -47.73
CA ILE A 5 14.67 -6.02 -46.84
C ILE A 5 15.42 -6.57 -45.64
N ILE A 6 16.64 -7.09 -45.87
CA ILE A 6 17.50 -7.60 -44.81
C ILE A 6 17.90 -6.47 -43.84
N ALA A 7 18.31 -5.31 -44.37
CA ALA A 7 18.65 -4.15 -43.55
C ALA A 7 17.47 -3.65 -42.69
N TYR A 8 16.25 -3.58 -43.27
CA TYR A 8 15.06 -3.21 -42.51
C TYR A 8 14.72 -4.21 -41.40
N PHE A 9 14.93 -5.51 -41.64
CA PHE A 9 14.69 -6.54 -40.62
C PHE A 9 15.63 -6.39 -39.42
N TYR A 10 16.92 -6.11 -39.65
CA TYR A 10 17.88 -5.84 -38.58
C TYR A 10 17.55 -4.56 -37.82
N LEU A 11 17.16 -3.50 -38.53
CA LEU A 11 16.78 -2.23 -37.93
C LEU A 11 15.54 -2.41 -37.03
N LEU A 12 14.50 -3.10 -37.51
CA LEU A 12 13.30 -3.39 -36.74
C LEU A 12 13.62 -4.26 -35.52
N SER A 13 14.43 -5.31 -35.68
CA SER A 13 14.84 -6.18 -34.57
C SER A 13 15.61 -5.41 -33.50
N PHE A 14 16.45 -4.45 -33.90
CA PHE A 14 17.17 -3.57 -32.99
C PHE A 14 16.21 -2.69 -32.17
N PHE A 15 15.22 -2.05 -32.82
CA PHE A 15 14.21 -1.25 -32.11
C PHE A 15 13.32 -2.08 -31.19
N VAL A 16 12.92 -3.29 -31.61
CA VAL A 16 12.18 -4.23 -30.76
C VAL A 16 13.02 -4.64 -29.55
N GLY A 17 14.31 -4.92 -29.75
CA GLY A 17 15.25 -5.25 -28.68
C GLY A 17 15.40 -4.10 -27.66
N ILE A 18 15.57 -2.87 -28.13
CA ILE A 18 15.59 -1.67 -27.27
C ILE A 18 14.26 -1.55 -26.52
N PHE A 19 13.13 -1.67 -27.20
CA PHE A 19 11.81 -1.57 -26.56
C PHE A 19 11.65 -2.59 -25.44
N LEU A 20 12.00 -3.85 -25.68
CA LEU A 20 11.91 -4.91 -24.66
C LEU A 20 12.81 -4.64 -23.44
N LEU A 21 13.96 -3.99 -23.63
CA LEU A 21 14.86 -3.60 -22.53
C LEU A 21 14.27 -2.47 -21.67
N PHE A 22 13.63 -1.47 -22.30
CA PHE A 22 13.11 -0.29 -21.58
C PHE A 22 11.66 -0.41 -21.11
N TYR A 23 10.88 -1.32 -21.72
CA TYR A 23 9.48 -1.57 -21.36
C TYR A 23 9.26 -1.86 -19.86
N PRO A 24 10.02 -2.75 -19.19
CA PRO A 24 9.79 -3.02 -17.76
C PRO A 24 9.97 -1.77 -16.90
N PHE A 25 10.98 -0.94 -17.19
CA PHE A 25 11.23 0.31 -16.47
C PHE A 25 10.09 1.32 -16.68
N ALA A 26 9.65 1.52 -17.94
CA ALA A 26 8.55 2.42 -18.24
C ALA A 26 7.23 1.96 -17.58
N LYS A 27 6.97 0.65 -17.59
CA LYS A 27 5.81 0.04 -16.93
C LYS A 27 5.83 0.27 -15.42
N GLU A 28 6.98 0.10 -14.78
CA GLU A 28 7.14 0.30 -13.35
C GLU A 28 6.88 1.76 -12.93
N VAL A 29 7.48 2.73 -13.64
CA VAL A 29 7.28 4.16 -13.38
C VAL A 29 5.81 4.55 -13.55
N TYR A 30 5.16 4.05 -14.61
CA TYR A 30 3.73 4.29 -14.84
C TYR A 30 2.87 3.74 -13.69
N ASN A 31 3.12 2.50 -13.26
CA ASN A 31 2.36 1.87 -12.18
C ASN A 31 2.49 2.65 -10.87
N LYS A 32 3.72 3.01 -10.46
CA LYS A 32 3.97 3.79 -9.23
C LYS A 32 3.21 5.11 -9.25
N LYS A 33 3.25 5.84 -10.37
CA LYS A 33 2.52 7.10 -10.52
C LYS A 33 1.00 6.88 -10.47
N CYS A 34 0.49 5.89 -11.19
CA CYS A 34 -0.93 5.57 -11.27
C CYS A 34 -1.52 5.24 -9.90
N ILE A 35 -0.82 4.46 -9.07
CA ILE A 35 -1.28 4.12 -7.72
C ILE A 35 -1.29 5.33 -6.79
N ILE A 36 -0.30 6.22 -6.85
CA ILE A 36 -0.29 7.44 -6.01
C ILE A 36 -1.45 8.36 -6.38
N GLU A 37 -1.68 8.56 -7.68
CA GLU A 37 -2.76 9.42 -8.16
C GLU A 37 -4.15 8.84 -7.83
N LYS A 38 -4.31 7.52 -7.97
CA LYS A 38 -5.61 6.83 -7.80
C LYS A 38 -5.92 6.49 -6.33
N TYR A 39 -4.92 6.08 -5.55
CA TYR A 39 -5.09 5.54 -4.21
C TYR A 39 -4.27 6.26 -3.12
N GLY A 40 -3.53 7.33 -3.45
CA GLY A 40 -2.84 8.16 -2.46
C GLY A 40 -3.78 9.04 -1.65
N PHE A 41 -3.33 10.26 -1.29
CA PHE A 41 -4.10 11.19 -0.46
C PHE A 41 -5.46 11.57 -1.05
N GLY A 42 -5.56 11.72 -2.38
CA GLY A 42 -6.82 12.06 -3.06
C GLY A 42 -7.92 11.01 -2.87
N PHE A 43 -7.56 9.77 -2.51
CA PHE A 43 -8.51 8.70 -2.25
C PHE A 43 -9.06 8.70 -0.81
N ASN A 44 -8.59 9.60 0.07
CA ASN A 44 -9.04 9.66 1.46
C ASN A 44 -10.53 9.93 1.64
N GLU A 45 -11.16 10.70 0.74
CA GLU A 45 -12.61 10.90 0.75
C GLU A 45 -13.34 9.58 0.51
N ARG A 46 -12.87 8.80 -0.46
CA ARG A 46 -13.41 7.46 -0.74
C ARG A 46 -13.16 6.50 0.41
N ARG A 47 -11.98 6.52 1.05
CA ARG A 47 -11.71 5.74 2.27
C ARG A 47 -12.72 6.04 3.35
N THR A 48 -12.95 7.32 3.62
CA THR A 48 -13.88 7.77 4.65
C THR A 48 -15.32 7.32 4.32
N ALA A 49 -15.73 7.43 3.06
CA ALA A 49 -17.03 6.95 2.60
C ALA A 49 -17.20 5.42 2.73
N LEU A 50 -16.10 4.66 2.64
CA LEU A 50 -16.05 3.22 2.88
C LEU A 50 -15.88 2.85 4.37
N GLY A 51 -15.78 3.84 5.27
CA GLY A 51 -15.52 3.61 6.70
C GLY A 51 -14.08 3.18 7.02
N LEU A 52 -13.13 3.44 6.11
CA LEU A 52 -11.70 3.15 6.25
C LEU A 52 -10.92 4.37 6.76
N TYR A 53 -9.71 4.12 7.24
CA TYR A 53 -8.86 5.15 7.85
C TYR A 53 -8.13 5.98 6.78
N PRO A 54 -8.27 7.32 6.79
CA PRO A 54 -7.56 8.18 5.86
C PRO A 54 -6.06 8.23 6.16
N ILE A 55 -5.27 8.55 5.14
CA ILE A 55 -3.83 8.79 5.27
C ILE A 55 -3.62 10.23 5.76
N PRO A 56 -2.97 10.45 6.91
CA PRO A 56 -2.66 11.80 7.36
C PRO A 56 -1.67 12.50 6.43
N SER A 57 -1.90 13.79 6.14
CA SER A 57 -1.12 14.56 5.18
C SER A 57 0.32 14.85 5.62
N ASP A 58 0.63 14.67 6.90
CA ASP A 58 1.96 14.89 7.49
C ASP A 58 2.86 13.65 7.46
N TRP A 59 2.40 12.52 6.92
CA TRP A 59 3.18 11.28 6.86
C TRP A 59 4.18 11.27 5.72
N SER A 60 5.33 10.66 5.97
CA SER A 60 6.31 10.38 4.92
C SER A 60 5.83 9.23 4.03
N ILE A 61 6.25 9.26 2.77
CA ILE A 61 5.92 8.25 1.77
C ILE A 61 7.17 7.47 1.36
N GLU A 62 7.04 6.16 1.25
CA GLU A 62 8.04 5.25 0.73
C GLU A 62 7.39 4.41 -0.38
N GLN A 63 7.99 4.40 -1.57
CA GLN A 63 7.46 3.70 -2.74
C GLN A 63 8.31 2.46 -3.02
N LEU A 64 7.68 1.29 -2.98
CA LEU A 64 8.27 0.01 -3.37
C LEU A 64 7.59 -0.48 -4.66
N ASP A 65 8.10 -1.57 -5.24
CA ASP A 65 7.67 -2.03 -6.57
C ASP A 65 6.23 -2.53 -6.62
N SER A 66 5.75 -3.10 -5.51
CA SER A 66 4.41 -3.68 -5.38
C SER A 66 3.60 -3.08 -4.23
N CYS A 67 4.14 -2.06 -3.54
CA CYS A 67 3.40 -1.40 -2.49
C CYS A 67 3.88 0.04 -2.22
N ILE A 68 2.99 0.84 -1.65
CA ILE A 68 3.30 2.19 -1.16
C ILE A 68 3.03 2.23 0.32
N ILE A 69 3.99 2.78 1.06
CA ILE A 69 3.93 2.85 2.50
C ILE A 69 3.91 4.31 2.93
N TRP A 70 2.93 4.67 3.74
CA TRP A 70 2.93 5.93 4.48
C TRP A 70 3.23 5.65 5.94
N LYS A 71 4.16 6.40 6.52
CA LYS A 71 4.65 6.18 7.88
C LYS A 71 4.58 7.45 8.70
N ASN A 72 4.10 7.30 9.93
CA ASN A 72 4.23 8.29 10.98
C ASN A 72 5.61 8.16 11.64
N PRO A 73 6.26 9.26 12.07
CA PRO A 73 7.45 9.20 12.92
C PRO A 73 7.37 8.20 14.10
N VAL A 74 8.50 7.61 14.45
CA VAL A 74 8.66 6.62 15.53
C VAL A 74 8.30 7.22 16.90
N GLY A 75 7.62 6.44 17.75
CA GLY A 75 7.28 6.82 19.13
C GLY A 75 5.91 7.47 19.32
N LYS A 76 5.23 7.88 18.24
CA LYS A 76 3.82 8.31 18.32
C LYS A 76 2.87 7.13 18.51
N LEU A 77 1.89 7.29 19.39
CA LEU A 77 0.76 6.37 19.54
C LEU A 77 -0.30 6.64 18.46
N GLY A 78 -1.18 5.67 18.25
CA GLY A 78 -2.30 5.81 17.30
C GLY A 78 -1.99 5.25 15.93
N HIS A 79 -2.57 5.84 14.89
CA HIS A 79 -2.34 5.44 13.51
C HIS A 79 -0.87 5.72 13.14
N ARG A 80 -0.13 4.70 12.68
CA ARG A 80 1.31 4.80 12.47
C ARG A 80 1.79 4.41 11.09
N TRP A 81 1.04 3.57 10.42
CA TRP A 81 1.47 2.96 9.18
C TRP A 81 0.25 2.68 8.33
N LYS A 82 0.34 3.03 7.04
CA LYS A 82 -0.56 2.51 6.02
C LYS A 82 0.28 1.92 4.91
N ASN A 83 0.00 0.69 4.55
CA ASN A 83 0.52 0.05 3.36
C ASN A 83 -0.62 -0.11 2.35
N ILE A 84 -0.35 0.16 1.08
CA ILE A 84 -1.24 -0.16 -0.03
C ILE A 84 -0.47 -1.08 -0.96
N ALA A 85 -0.86 -2.36 -1.03
CA ALA A 85 -0.29 -3.27 -2.02
C ALA A 85 -1.13 -3.26 -3.30
N PHE A 86 -0.43 -3.42 -4.42
CA PHE A 86 -1.03 -3.29 -5.73
C PHE A 86 -0.42 -4.26 -6.73
N LYS A 87 -1.15 -4.50 -7.81
CA LYS A 87 -0.65 -5.12 -9.02
C LYS A 87 -1.00 -4.20 -10.17
N GLU A 88 0.03 -3.73 -10.88
CA GLU A 88 -0.12 -2.71 -11.91
C GLU A 88 -0.78 -1.43 -11.36
N CYS A 89 -2.00 -1.07 -11.79
CA CYS A 89 -2.74 0.07 -11.25
C CYS A 89 -4.00 -0.34 -10.47
N ASP A 90 -4.06 -1.58 -10.03
CA ASP A 90 -5.18 -2.12 -9.27
C ASP A 90 -4.76 -2.42 -7.84
N ILE A 91 -5.57 -1.92 -6.91
CA ILE A 91 -5.38 -2.10 -5.48
C ILE A 91 -5.73 -3.54 -5.10
N LEU A 92 -4.86 -4.18 -4.32
CA LEU A 92 -5.10 -5.53 -3.82
C LEU A 92 -5.57 -5.49 -2.38
N ASN A 93 -4.82 -4.79 -1.53
CA ASN A 93 -5.17 -4.59 -0.13
C ASN A 93 -4.61 -3.27 0.41
N GLU A 94 -5.20 -2.84 1.52
CA GLU A 94 -4.60 -1.84 2.42
C GLU A 94 -4.35 -2.48 3.78
N LEU A 95 -3.29 -2.07 4.45
CA LEU A 95 -2.97 -2.46 5.82
C LEU A 95 -2.75 -1.20 6.64
N ASP A 96 -3.59 -0.97 7.64
CA ASP A 96 -3.41 0.09 8.63
C ASP A 96 -2.88 -0.50 9.94
N LEU A 97 -1.87 0.14 10.55
CA LEU A 97 -1.36 -0.24 11.87
C LEU A 97 -1.61 0.86 12.90
N PHE A 98 -2.20 0.46 14.02
CA PHE A 98 -2.42 1.30 15.19
C PHE A 98 -1.65 0.76 16.37
N SER A 99 -0.80 1.58 16.99
CA SER A 99 0.02 1.12 18.12
C SER A 99 -0.34 1.82 19.42
N PHE A 100 -0.24 1.05 20.50
CA PHE A 100 -0.59 1.41 21.86
C PHE A 100 0.62 1.21 22.76
N GLY A 101 0.79 2.11 23.73
CA GLY A 101 1.82 2.05 24.78
C GLY A 101 3.24 1.84 24.23
N TYR A 102 4.06 2.88 24.18
CA TYR A 102 5.44 2.77 23.68
C TYR A 102 6.43 2.67 24.85
N ASP A 103 7.19 1.58 24.90
CA ASP A 103 8.36 1.46 25.75
C ASP A 103 9.60 1.95 24.99
N SER A 104 10.12 3.12 25.38
CA SER A 104 11.30 3.72 24.74
C SER A 104 12.60 2.98 25.05
N ILE A 105 12.66 2.21 26.14
CA ILE A 105 13.86 1.45 26.52
C ILE A 105 13.92 0.16 25.69
N ALA A 106 12.78 -0.55 25.58
CA ALA A 106 12.69 -1.77 24.77
C ALA A 106 12.48 -1.50 23.28
N GLY A 107 12.07 -0.29 22.90
CA GLY A 107 11.75 0.09 21.52
C GLY A 107 10.50 -0.62 20.98
N LYS A 108 9.56 -1.00 21.86
CA LYS A 108 8.40 -1.85 21.52
C LYS A 108 7.08 -1.22 21.94
N TYR A 109 6.03 -1.55 21.19
CA TYR A 109 4.66 -1.22 21.55
C TYR A 109 4.04 -2.35 22.38
N SER A 110 3.18 -2.00 23.34
CA SER A 110 2.51 -2.99 24.18
C SER A 110 1.39 -3.71 23.46
N LYS A 111 0.73 -3.02 22.52
CA LYS A 111 -0.30 -3.60 21.65
C LYS A 111 -0.27 -2.98 20.26
N ILE A 112 -0.65 -3.75 19.25
CA ILE A 112 -0.82 -3.28 17.88
C ILE A 112 -2.17 -3.81 17.36
N ILE A 113 -2.96 -2.95 16.71
CA ILE A 113 -4.09 -3.37 15.90
C ILE A 113 -3.68 -3.22 14.44
N GLU A 114 -3.81 -4.32 13.70
CA GLU A 114 -3.67 -4.34 12.26
C GLU A 114 -5.06 -4.41 11.64
N VAL A 115 -5.32 -3.55 10.67
CA VAL A 115 -6.58 -3.54 9.91
C VAL A 115 -6.25 -3.80 8.46
N GLU A 116 -6.54 -5.01 8.00
CA GLU A 116 -6.35 -5.41 6.60
C GLU A 116 -7.66 -5.22 5.84
N THR A 117 -7.62 -4.41 4.80
CA THR A 117 -8.73 -4.16 3.88
C THR A 117 -8.45 -4.85 2.56
N LEU A 118 -9.29 -5.80 2.18
CA LEU A 118 -9.14 -6.57 0.94
C LEU A 118 -10.10 -6.05 -0.13
N TYR A 119 -9.60 -5.91 -1.35
CA TYR A 119 -10.38 -5.54 -2.53
C TYR A 119 -10.55 -6.72 -3.48
N ASP A 120 -11.60 -6.68 -4.30
CA ASP A 120 -11.75 -7.59 -5.44
C ASP A 120 -11.00 -7.08 -6.68
N GLU A 121 -11.06 -7.85 -7.78
CA GLU A 121 -10.41 -7.50 -9.05
C GLU A 121 -10.98 -6.22 -9.69
N SER A 122 -12.17 -5.77 -9.26
CA SER A 122 -12.80 -4.52 -9.69
C SER A 122 -12.58 -3.37 -8.71
N ALA A 123 -11.60 -3.50 -7.80
CA ALA A 123 -11.28 -2.54 -6.74
C ALA A 123 -12.47 -2.22 -5.82
N GLN A 124 -13.43 -3.13 -5.68
CA GLN A 124 -14.51 -3.02 -4.71
C GLN A 124 -14.09 -3.62 -3.37
N LEU A 125 -14.56 -3.01 -2.28
CA LEU A 125 -14.30 -3.50 -0.94
C LEU A 125 -14.91 -4.89 -0.77
N LYS A 126 -14.06 -5.89 -0.49
CA LYS A 126 -14.46 -7.29 -0.31
C LYS A 126 -14.57 -7.66 1.16
N ASN A 127 -13.57 -7.30 1.97
CA ASN A 127 -13.53 -7.64 3.38
C ASN A 127 -12.65 -6.67 4.17
N VAL A 128 -12.89 -6.57 5.48
CA VAL A 128 -12.01 -5.89 6.43
C VAL A 128 -11.76 -6.82 7.61
N ILE A 129 -10.50 -7.10 7.90
CA ILE A 129 -10.05 -7.99 8.96
C ILE A 129 -9.33 -7.15 10.02
N TYR A 130 -9.67 -7.36 11.28
CA TYR A 130 -9.05 -6.69 12.42
C TYR A 130 -8.27 -7.71 13.23
N ASN A 131 -6.97 -7.50 13.36
CA ASN A 131 -6.07 -8.37 14.11
C ASN A 131 -5.45 -7.59 15.27
N LEU A 132 -5.54 -8.12 16.48
CA LEU A 132 -4.94 -7.55 17.68
C LEU A 132 -3.70 -8.36 18.05
N GLN A 133 -2.57 -7.67 18.15
CA GLN A 133 -1.31 -8.22 18.63
C GLN A 133 -1.00 -7.70 20.02
N ILE A 134 -0.68 -8.61 20.95
CA ILE A 134 -0.24 -8.31 22.31
C ILE A 134 0.96 -9.20 22.63
N GLY A 135 2.15 -8.62 22.70
CA GLY A 135 3.38 -9.41 22.77
C GLY A 135 3.52 -10.30 21.53
N ASP A 136 3.60 -11.62 21.74
CA ASP A 136 3.70 -12.62 20.66
C ASP A 136 2.33 -13.22 20.27
N GLU A 137 1.25 -12.84 20.95
CA GLU A 137 -0.11 -13.30 20.64
C GLU A 137 -0.74 -12.47 19.53
N SER A 138 -1.48 -13.13 18.64
CA SER A 138 -2.22 -12.53 17.54
C SER A 138 -3.63 -13.09 17.49
N ILE A 139 -4.65 -12.22 17.56
CA ILE A 139 -6.06 -12.62 17.67
C ILE A 139 -6.91 -11.79 16.72
N ILE A 140 -7.71 -12.44 15.88
CA ILE A 140 -8.72 -11.76 15.08
C ILE A 140 -9.85 -11.28 16.00
N ILE A 141 -10.13 -9.99 15.95
CA ILE A 141 -11.17 -9.34 16.76
C ILE A 141 -12.27 -8.78 15.87
N SER A 142 -13.43 -8.49 16.47
CA SER A 142 -14.52 -7.82 15.76
C SER A 142 -14.20 -6.34 15.52
N LYS A 143 -14.86 -5.74 14.52
CA LYS A 143 -14.80 -4.29 14.29
C LYS A 143 -15.19 -3.49 15.53
N THR A 144 -16.21 -3.91 16.26
CA THR A 144 -16.69 -3.21 17.47
C THR A 144 -15.62 -3.19 18.57
N GLU A 145 -14.91 -4.31 18.77
CA GLU A 145 -13.80 -4.38 19.71
C GLU A 145 -12.63 -3.50 19.27
N ALA A 146 -12.28 -3.53 17.98
CA ALA A 146 -11.24 -2.67 17.42
C ALA A 146 -11.61 -1.19 17.61
N ASP A 147 -12.83 -0.78 17.25
CA ASP A 147 -13.34 0.59 17.42
C ASP A 147 -13.32 1.02 18.89
N SER A 148 -13.63 0.11 19.82
CA SER A 148 -13.57 0.38 21.26
C SER A 148 -12.14 0.66 21.73
N LEU A 149 -11.18 -0.19 21.32
CA LEU A 149 -9.77 0.01 21.63
C LEU A 149 -9.24 1.30 21.02
N LEU A 150 -9.52 1.57 19.74
CA LEU A 150 -9.03 2.74 19.02
C LEU A 150 -9.54 4.06 19.59
N ARG A 151 -10.69 4.08 20.26
CA ARG A 151 -11.16 5.28 20.98
C ARG A 151 -10.25 5.68 22.16
N THR A 152 -9.49 4.75 22.72
CA THR A 152 -8.56 5.03 23.83
C THR A 152 -7.29 5.78 23.37
N LEU A 153 -7.07 5.88 22.05
CA LEU A 153 -5.93 6.58 21.44
C LEU A 153 -6.24 8.03 21.05
N LYS A 154 -7.48 8.49 21.25
CA LYS A 154 -7.92 9.88 21.01
C LYS A 154 -7.79 10.70 22.29
#